data_AF-A0A1V2LT06-F1
#
_entry.id   AF-A0A1V2LT06-F1
#
_cell.length_a   1.000
_cell.length_b   1.000
_cell.length_c   1.000
_cell.angle_alpha   90.00
_cell.angle_beta   90.00
_cell.angle_gamma   90.00
#
_symmetry.space_group_name_H-M   'P 1'
#
loop_
_entity.id
_entity.type
_entity.pdbx_description
1 polymer ?
#
loop_
_entity_poly.entity_id
_entity_poly.type
_entity_poly.pdbx_seq_one_letter_code
_entity_poly.pdbx_strand_id
1 'polypeptide(L)'
;MYKEYWSKDFIIPKVGNPRLEKKKDLGLFSNMCHVHLLSHSEPAKMLSVTSILLISFILRVGFFLFGLYQDEYMPLPYTDIDYYVFTDAAKFVADSQSPFMRATYRYTPLLAWILIPTTFKYNQLWFSFGKLVFIVCDLITGYLSLLTLPSNHSFLSIIWLFNPMVITISTRGSSESLLTSFILLSTYFLVRAKNSNKWLISFSGLLLGVSIHLKIYPLIYVPTYLLFVDPNQPLHKPMTMKRILFVISLVIGFISLSYWMYSIYGMRYLNEAYFYHLIRLDHRHNFSTRSVHYNLKR
;
A
#
# COMPACT_ATOMS: atom_id res chain seq x y z
N MET A 1 -27.82 40.58 13.05
CA MET A 1 -28.04 39.64 11.93
C MET A 1 -26.68 39.35 11.32
N TYR A 2 -25.81 38.47 11.81
CA TYR A 2 -25.96 37.07 12.21
C TYR A 2 -25.03 36.76 13.41
N LYS A 3 -25.61 36.25 14.49
CA LYS A 3 -24.99 35.45 15.56
C LYS A 3 -26.02 34.34 15.83
N GLU A 4 -25.54 33.15 16.19
CA GLU A 4 -26.31 31.91 16.52
C GLU A 4 -26.36 30.87 15.39
N TYR A 5 -25.44 29.90 15.42
CA TYR A 5 -25.68 28.50 15.03
C TYR A 5 -24.67 27.55 15.73
N TRP A 6 -24.43 27.77 17.03
CA TRP A 6 -23.68 26.85 17.90
C TRP A 6 -24.37 26.72 19.26
N SER A 7 -25.56 26.11 19.28
CA SER A 7 -26.06 25.47 20.49
C SER A 7 -27.05 24.38 20.10
N LYS A 8 -26.72 23.13 20.44
CA LYS A 8 -27.60 22.14 21.09
C LYS A 8 -26.91 20.77 21.16
N ASP A 9 -26.52 20.47 22.39
CA ASP A 9 -26.68 19.19 23.08
C ASP A 9 -25.75 18.02 22.69
N PHE A 10 -24.54 18.10 23.22
CA PHE A 10 -23.66 16.95 23.47
C PHE A 10 -24.16 16.23 24.73
N ILE A 11 -24.95 15.15 24.59
CA ILE A 11 -25.40 14.33 25.73
C ILE A 11 -24.54 13.06 25.80
N ILE A 12 -23.75 12.99 26.86
CA ILE A 12 -22.97 11.83 27.28
C ILE A 12 -23.92 10.80 27.92
N PRO A 13 -24.03 9.54 27.43
CA PRO A 13 -24.82 8.53 28.13
C PRO A 13 -24.10 8.08 29.40
N LYS A 14 -24.80 8.17 30.54
CA LYS A 14 -24.38 7.70 31.86
C LYS A 14 -24.21 6.17 31.88
N VAL A 15 -23.13 5.73 32.53
CA VAL A 15 -22.80 4.34 32.82
C VAL A 15 -23.81 3.76 33.84
N GLY A 16 -24.59 2.76 33.41
CA GLY A 16 -25.39 1.90 34.29
C GLY A 16 -24.62 0.62 34.64
N ASN A 17 -24.63 0.27 35.93
CA ASN A 17 -23.94 -0.86 36.55
C ASN A 17 -24.42 -2.24 35.99
N PRO A 18 -23.56 -3.25 35.78
CA PRO A 18 -23.93 -4.50 35.12
C PRO A 18 -24.45 -5.54 36.12
N ARG A 19 -25.62 -6.13 35.84
CA ARG A 19 -26.02 -7.43 36.39
C ARG A 19 -26.17 -8.43 35.25
N LEU A 20 -25.24 -9.39 35.24
CA LEU A 20 -25.38 -10.80 34.90
C LEU A 20 -26.24 -11.15 33.67
N GLU A 21 -25.57 -11.59 32.61
CA GLU A 21 -25.94 -12.87 31.99
C GLU A 21 -24.72 -13.53 31.32
N LYS A 22 -24.38 -14.71 31.82
CA LYS A 22 -23.45 -15.65 31.19
C LYS A 22 -24.16 -16.25 29.97
N LYS A 23 -23.59 -16.09 28.78
CA LYS A 23 -23.66 -17.13 27.74
C LYS A 23 -22.28 -17.30 27.10
N LYS A 24 -21.70 -18.48 27.35
CA LYS A 24 -20.68 -19.08 26.50
C LYS A 24 -21.35 -19.36 25.17
N ASP A 25 -20.78 -18.88 24.07
CA ASP A 25 -20.91 -19.53 22.77
C ASP A 25 -19.60 -19.32 21.99
N LEU A 26 -18.93 -20.44 21.76
CA LEU A 26 -17.87 -20.58 20.75
C LEU A 26 -18.53 -20.42 19.38
N GLY A 27 -18.03 -19.46 18.60
CA GLY A 27 -18.50 -19.20 17.24
C GLY A 27 -17.58 -18.23 16.52
N LEU A 28 -16.32 -18.64 16.33
CA LEU A 28 -15.43 -18.01 15.34
C LEU A 28 -16.06 -18.23 13.96
N PHE A 29 -16.17 -17.18 13.14
CA PHE A 29 -16.66 -17.16 11.75
C PHE A 29 -18.19 -17.12 11.51
N SER A 30 -18.90 -16.04 11.88
CA SER A 30 -20.22 -15.78 11.22
C SER A 30 -20.80 -14.36 11.31
N ASN A 31 -20.03 -13.29 11.50
CA ASN A 31 -20.61 -11.93 11.49
C ASN A 31 -20.26 -11.17 10.20
N MET A 32 -21.07 -11.43 9.17
CA MET A 32 -21.24 -10.59 7.99
C MET A 32 -21.61 -9.16 8.42
N CYS A 33 -20.83 -8.19 7.96
CA CYS A 33 -21.19 -6.78 8.02
C CYS A 33 -22.41 -6.52 7.12
N HIS A 34 -23.61 -6.55 7.69
CA HIS A 34 -24.75 -5.85 7.10
C HIS A 34 -24.58 -4.36 7.39
N VAL A 35 -24.27 -3.60 6.34
CA VAL A 35 -24.30 -2.13 6.34
C VAL A 35 -25.77 -1.71 6.45
N HIS A 36 -26.18 -1.23 7.62
CA HIS A 36 -27.53 -0.73 7.85
C HIS A 36 -27.62 0.72 7.32
N LEU A 37 -28.23 0.90 6.15
CA LEU A 37 -28.67 2.20 5.64
C LEU A 37 -30.10 2.47 6.11
N LEU A 38 -30.34 3.66 6.66
CA LEU A 38 -31.66 4.13 7.06
C LEU A 38 -32.39 4.77 5.88
N SER A 39 -33.61 4.27 5.68
CA SER A 39 -34.83 4.85 5.10
C SER A 39 -34.91 5.27 3.62
N HIS A 40 -35.84 4.57 2.95
CA HIS A 40 -36.68 4.97 1.82
C HIS A 40 -36.07 5.11 0.43
N SER A 41 -35.83 3.96 -0.19
CA SER A 41 -36.20 3.63 -1.58
C SER A 41 -35.88 2.13 -1.77
N GLU A 42 -36.58 1.45 -2.69
CA GLU A 42 -36.49 0.00 -2.92
C GLU A 42 -35.05 -0.54 -2.88
N PRO A 43 -34.79 -1.73 -2.30
CA PRO A 43 -33.43 -2.25 -2.23
C PRO A 43 -32.97 -2.64 -3.62
N ALA A 44 -32.31 -1.70 -4.32
CA ALA A 44 -31.40 -2.04 -5.40
C ALA A 44 -30.50 -3.16 -4.86
N LYS A 45 -30.51 -4.31 -5.53
CA LYS A 45 -29.80 -5.51 -5.10
C LYS A 45 -28.30 -5.20 -5.05
N MET A 46 -27.81 -4.74 -3.90
CA MET A 46 -26.42 -4.34 -3.74
C MET A 46 -25.53 -5.57 -3.96
N LEU A 47 -24.54 -5.46 -4.85
CA LEU A 47 -23.59 -6.54 -5.04
C LEU A 47 -22.89 -6.88 -3.72
N SER A 48 -22.78 -8.17 -3.42
CA SER A 48 -21.98 -8.65 -2.30
C SER A 48 -20.50 -8.26 -2.47
N VAL A 49 -19.78 -8.05 -1.37
CA VAL A 49 -18.31 -7.84 -1.37
C VAL A 49 -17.59 -8.95 -2.12
N THR A 50 -18.08 -10.20 -1.98
CA THR A 50 -17.53 -11.35 -2.73
C THR A 50 -17.70 -11.20 -4.23
N SER A 51 -18.88 -10.74 -4.69
CA SER A 51 -19.15 -10.46 -6.10
C SER A 51 -18.29 -9.32 -6.63
N ILE A 52 -18.13 -8.25 -5.84
CA ILE A 52 -17.26 -7.10 -6.18
C ILE A 52 -15.82 -7.59 -6.41
N LEU A 53 -15.26 -8.36 -5.47
CA LEU A 53 -13.90 -8.87 -5.58
C LEU A 53 -13.75 -9.88 -6.73
N LEU A 54 -14.74 -10.75 -6.96
CA LEU A 54 -14.71 -11.72 -8.04
C LEU A 54 -14.70 -11.02 -9.41
N ILE A 55 -15.58 -10.05 -9.63
CA ILE A 55 -15.60 -9.29 -10.89
C ILE A 55 -14.30 -8.51 -11.05
N SER A 56 -13.82 -7.87 -9.98
CA SER A 56 -12.56 -7.14 -9.96
C SER A 56 -11.33 -8.01 -10.29
N PHE A 57 -11.33 -9.26 -9.83
CA PHE A 57 -10.33 -10.27 -10.19
C PHE A 57 -10.44 -10.67 -11.66
N ILE A 58 -11.65 -10.97 -12.15
CA ILE A 58 -11.88 -11.31 -13.56
C ILE A 58 -11.40 -10.20 -14.50
N LEU A 59 -11.65 -8.93 -14.15
CA LEU A 59 -11.16 -7.78 -14.92
C LEU A 59 -9.63 -7.73 -14.96
N ARG A 60 -8.94 -7.97 -13.85
CA ARG A 60 -7.47 -8.04 -13.80
C ARG A 60 -6.93 -9.19 -14.63
N VAL A 61 -7.58 -10.36 -14.59
CA VAL A 61 -7.23 -11.49 -15.47
C VAL A 61 -7.39 -11.11 -16.94
N GLY A 62 -8.50 -10.45 -17.30
CA GLY A 62 -8.72 -9.96 -18.67
C GLY A 62 -7.63 -8.98 -19.13
N PHE A 63 -7.31 -7.97 -18.32
CA PHE A 63 -6.25 -7.00 -18.62
C PHE A 63 -4.85 -7.65 -18.66
N PHE A 64 -4.59 -8.62 -17.78
CA PHE A 64 -3.34 -9.39 -17.78
C PHE A 64 -3.18 -10.20 -19.06
N LEU A 65 -4.21 -10.95 -19.48
CA LEU A 65 -4.21 -11.72 -20.73
C LEU A 65 -4.09 -10.80 -21.95
N PHE A 66 -4.82 -9.69 -21.96
CA PHE A 66 -4.67 -8.66 -23.00
C PHE A 66 -3.25 -8.10 -23.04
N GLY A 67 -2.62 -7.87 -21.88
CA GLY A 67 -1.25 -7.40 -21.79
C GLY A 67 -0.24 -8.39 -22.40
N LEU A 68 -0.43 -9.70 -22.15
CA LEU A 68 0.39 -10.74 -22.80
C LEU A 68 0.23 -10.74 -24.32
N TYR A 69 -1.01 -10.62 -24.80
CA TYR A 69 -1.30 -10.51 -26.22
C TYR A 69 -0.66 -9.24 -26.82
N GLN A 70 -0.81 -8.09 -26.17
CA GLN A 70 -0.23 -6.84 -26.64
C GLN A 70 1.30 -6.91 -26.70
N ASP A 71 1.95 -7.48 -25.69
CA ASP A 71 3.41 -7.64 -25.66
C ASP A 71 3.94 -8.57 -26.78
N GLU A 72 3.13 -9.53 -27.26
CA GLU A 72 3.52 -10.47 -28.32
C GLU A 72 3.24 -9.93 -29.73
N TYR A 73 2.10 -9.26 -29.94
CA TYR A 73 1.61 -8.93 -31.29
C TYR A 73 1.68 -7.44 -31.65
N MET A 74 1.89 -6.54 -30.68
CA MET A 74 1.87 -5.09 -30.92
C MET A 74 3.25 -4.45 -30.74
N PRO A 75 3.56 -3.37 -31.48
CA PRO A 75 4.86 -2.70 -31.38
C PRO A 75 5.06 -1.95 -30.06
N LEU A 76 3.97 -1.49 -29.43
CA LEU A 76 4.02 -0.77 -28.17
C LEU A 76 3.85 -1.76 -27.00
N PRO A 77 4.88 -1.98 -26.17
CA PRO A 77 4.80 -2.94 -25.08
C PRO A 77 3.77 -2.50 -24.04
N TYR A 78 3.00 -3.47 -23.56
CA TYR A 78 2.16 -3.30 -22.39
C TYR A 78 3.00 -3.37 -21.12
N THR A 79 3.95 -4.30 -21.02
CA THR A 79 4.79 -4.45 -19.82
C THR A 79 5.52 -3.15 -19.46
N ASP A 80 5.53 -2.82 -18.16
CA ASP A 80 6.26 -1.67 -17.64
C ASP A 80 7.77 -1.88 -17.83
N ILE A 81 8.49 -0.83 -18.23
CA ILE A 81 9.94 -0.86 -18.42
C ILE A 81 10.63 -1.22 -17.11
N ASP A 82 10.12 -0.72 -15.98
CA ASP A 82 10.66 -1.02 -14.66
C ASP A 82 10.50 -2.51 -14.31
N TYR A 83 9.51 -3.21 -14.86
CA TYR A 83 9.35 -4.65 -14.64
C TYR A 83 10.52 -5.46 -15.20
N TYR A 84 11.06 -5.07 -16.35
CA TYR A 84 12.28 -5.68 -16.90
C TYR A 84 13.49 -5.39 -16.01
N VAL A 85 13.60 -4.17 -15.47
CA VAL A 85 14.68 -3.82 -14.52
C VAL A 85 14.60 -4.67 -13.26
N PHE A 86 13.39 -4.92 -12.73
CA PHE A 86 13.20 -5.77 -11.56
C PHE A 86 13.57 -7.23 -11.81
N THR A 87 13.06 -7.79 -12.92
CA THR A 87 13.27 -9.21 -13.26
C THR A 87 14.72 -9.49 -13.65
N ASP A 88 15.41 -8.56 -14.33
CA ASP A 88 16.84 -8.68 -14.57
C ASP A 88 17.66 -8.62 -13.28
N ALA A 89 17.31 -7.74 -12.34
CA ALA A 89 17.94 -7.69 -11.03
C ALA A 89 17.69 -8.99 -10.23
N ALA A 90 16.51 -9.59 -10.36
CA ALA A 90 16.20 -10.88 -9.75
C ALA A 90 17.06 -12.02 -10.33
N LYS A 91 17.42 -11.98 -11.62
CA LYS A 91 18.38 -12.93 -12.22
C LYS A 91 19.75 -12.85 -11.55
N PHE A 92 20.27 -11.63 -11.36
CA PHE A 92 21.53 -11.45 -10.63
C PHE A 92 21.45 -12.01 -9.22
N VAL A 93 20.35 -11.78 -8.49
CA VAL A 93 20.16 -12.34 -7.15
C VAL A 93 20.11 -13.88 -7.18
N ALA A 94 19.42 -14.47 -8.15
CA ALA A 94 19.35 -15.92 -8.33
C ALA A 94 20.73 -16.54 -8.60
N ASP A 95 21.59 -15.83 -9.31
CA ASP A 95 22.98 -16.21 -9.57
C ASP A 95 23.94 -15.85 -8.42
N SER A 96 23.40 -15.51 -7.23
CA SER A 96 24.16 -15.07 -6.04
C SER A 96 25.02 -13.81 -6.27
N GLN A 97 24.62 -12.98 -7.23
CA GLN A 97 25.23 -11.70 -7.55
C GLN A 97 24.40 -10.53 -7.00
N SER A 98 24.97 -9.33 -7.06
CA SER A 98 24.28 -8.12 -6.60
C SER A 98 23.19 -7.69 -7.59
N PRO A 99 21.96 -7.38 -7.15
CA PRO A 99 20.92 -6.85 -8.06
C PRO A 99 21.34 -5.52 -8.69
N PHE A 100 22.26 -4.78 -8.06
CA PHE A 100 22.82 -3.54 -8.58
C PHE A 100 23.79 -3.74 -9.75
N MET A 101 24.12 -4.98 -10.13
CA MET A 101 24.80 -5.26 -11.40
C MET A 101 23.90 -4.96 -12.60
N ARG A 102 22.58 -5.01 -12.43
CA ARG A 102 21.65 -4.46 -13.41
C ARG A 102 21.78 -2.95 -13.42
N ALA A 103 22.22 -2.40 -14.55
CA ALA A 103 22.23 -0.95 -14.75
C ALA A 103 20.83 -0.37 -14.47
N THR A 104 20.77 0.84 -13.93
CA THR A 104 19.51 1.54 -13.58
C THR A 104 18.62 0.86 -12.54
N TYR A 105 19.05 -0.22 -11.89
CA TYR A 105 18.34 -0.73 -10.72
C TYR A 105 18.53 0.24 -9.54
N ARG A 106 17.44 0.86 -9.09
CA ARG A 106 17.41 1.90 -8.03
C ARG A 106 16.45 1.55 -6.90
N TYR A 107 16.14 0.26 -6.77
CA TYR A 107 15.17 -0.26 -5.81
C TYR A 107 15.88 -1.04 -4.71
N THR A 108 15.18 -1.33 -3.61
CA THR A 108 15.76 -2.15 -2.56
C THR A 108 15.91 -3.60 -3.01
N PRO A 109 17.00 -4.30 -2.61
CA PRO A 109 17.22 -5.68 -3.03
C PRO A 109 16.06 -6.62 -2.66
N LEU A 110 15.32 -6.31 -1.60
CA LEU A 110 14.12 -7.06 -1.18
C LEU A 110 13.11 -7.23 -2.31
N LEU A 111 12.94 -6.22 -3.18
CA LEU A 111 12.06 -6.33 -4.35
C LEU A 111 12.59 -7.37 -5.34
N ALA A 112 13.88 -7.38 -5.63
CA ALA A 112 14.49 -8.40 -6.49
C ALA A 112 14.38 -9.80 -5.86
N TRP A 113 14.50 -9.91 -4.53
CA TRP A 113 14.37 -11.18 -3.80
C TRP A 113 12.95 -11.76 -3.92
N ILE A 114 11.92 -10.94 -3.74
CA ILE A 114 10.52 -11.35 -3.93
C ILE A 114 10.30 -11.89 -5.35
N LEU A 115 11.04 -11.36 -6.33
CA LEU A 115 10.90 -11.68 -7.75
C LEU A 115 11.84 -12.80 -8.23
N ILE A 116 12.61 -13.46 -7.36
CA ILE A 116 13.45 -14.61 -7.73
C ILE A 116 12.70 -15.68 -8.53
N PRO A 117 11.42 -16.03 -8.23
CA PRO A 117 10.72 -17.04 -9.02
C PRO A 117 10.55 -16.67 -10.50
N THR A 118 10.71 -15.39 -10.87
CA THR A 118 10.70 -14.97 -12.28
C THR A 118 11.88 -15.50 -13.11
N THR A 119 12.92 -16.01 -12.45
CA THR A 119 14.14 -16.52 -13.09
C THR A 119 14.07 -18.02 -13.39
N PHE A 120 13.08 -18.73 -12.85
CA PHE A 120 12.97 -20.17 -13.00
C PHE A 120 12.79 -20.54 -14.48
N LYS A 121 13.72 -21.35 -15.00
CA LYS A 121 13.69 -21.83 -16.39
C LYS A 121 12.41 -22.64 -16.63
N TYR A 122 11.95 -22.64 -17.89
CA TYR A 122 10.88 -23.46 -18.49
C TYR A 122 9.50 -22.84 -18.74
N ASN A 123 9.21 -21.57 -18.45
CA ASN A 123 7.93 -20.99 -18.92
C ASN A 123 7.88 -19.46 -18.97
N GLN A 124 7.27 -18.88 -20.02
CA GLN A 124 6.86 -17.47 -20.06
C GLN A 124 5.94 -17.10 -18.88
N LEU A 125 5.26 -18.09 -18.30
CA LEU A 125 4.48 -17.91 -17.07
C LEU A 125 5.32 -17.44 -15.88
N TRP A 126 6.55 -17.94 -15.72
CA TRP A 126 7.43 -17.52 -14.61
C TRP A 126 7.85 -16.06 -14.77
N PHE A 127 8.13 -15.61 -16.00
CA PHE A 127 8.38 -14.19 -16.25
C PHE A 127 7.23 -13.30 -15.74
N SER A 128 6.00 -13.79 -15.78
CA SER A 128 4.81 -13.06 -15.31
C SER A 128 4.53 -13.19 -13.80
N PHE A 129 5.32 -13.97 -13.06
CA PHE A 129 5.10 -14.19 -11.62
C PHE A 129 5.02 -12.88 -10.83
N GLY A 130 5.91 -11.92 -11.11
CA GLY A 130 5.89 -10.61 -10.45
C GLY A 130 4.61 -9.82 -10.73
N LYS A 131 4.10 -9.85 -11.97
CA LYS A 131 2.80 -9.25 -12.32
C LYS A 131 1.67 -9.87 -11.51
N LEU A 132 1.68 -11.19 -11.30
CA LEU A 132 0.68 -11.86 -10.47
C LEU A 132 0.77 -11.43 -9.00
N VAL A 133 1.98 -11.30 -8.44
CA VAL A 133 2.18 -10.76 -7.09
C VAL A 133 1.59 -9.35 -6.98
N PHE A 134 1.86 -8.49 -7.96
CA PHE A 134 1.37 -7.11 -8.00
C PHE A 134 -0.17 -7.02 -8.15
N ILE A 135 -0.77 -7.88 -8.97
CA ILE A 135 -2.22 -8.02 -9.10
C ILE A 135 -2.85 -8.42 -7.75
N VAL A 136 -2.26 -9.39 -7.05
CA VAL A 136 -2.73 -9.84 -5.73
C VAL A 136 -2.62 -8.70 -4.71
N CYS A 137 -1.48 -8.00 -4.67
CA CYS A 137 -1.30 -6.84 -3.78
C CYS A 137 -2.32 -5.74 -4.05
N ASP A 138 -2.62 -5.43 -5.31
CA ASP A 138 -3.63 -4.45 -5.70
C ASP A 138 -5.05 -4.86 -5.24
N LEU A 139 -5.42 -6.13 -5.39
CA LEU A 139 -6.68 -6.65 -4.86
C LEU A 139 -6.75 -6.60 -3.33
N ILE A 140 -5.63 -6.89 -2.65
CA ILE A 140 -5.50 -6.73 -1.19
C ILE A 140 -5.70 -5.26 -0.80
N THR A 141 -5.09 -4.31 -1.52
CA THR A 141 -5.29 -2.87 -1.30
C THR A 141 -6.76 -2.48 -1.40
N GLY A 142 -7.43 -2.91 -2.47
CA GLY A 142 -8.87 -2.68 -2.65
C GLY A 142 -9.72 -3.31 -1.53
N TYR A 143 -9.44 -4.54 -1.14
CA TYR A 143 -10.12 -5.21 -0.04
C TYR A 143 -9.91 -4.52 1.32
N LEU A 144 -8.66 -4.15 1.64
CA LEU A 144 -8.34 -3.43 2.87
C LEU A 144 -9.01 -2.07 2.92
N SER A 145 -9.13 -1.38 1.79
CA SER A 145 -9.87 -0.12 1.73
C SER A 145 -11.35 -0.31 2.03
N LEU A 146 -11.99 -1.38 1.53
CA LEU A 146 -13.39 -1.73 1.86
C LEU A 146 -13.57 -1.97 3.37
N LEU A 147 -12.58 -2.59 4.02
CA LEU A 147 -12.64 -2.89 5.46
C LEU A 147 -12.34 -1.68 6.35
N THR A 148 -11.60 -0.70 5.83
CA THR A 148 -11.09 0.44 6.61
C THR A 148 -12.01 1.64 6.50
N LEU A 149 -12.61 1.87 5.32
CA LEU A 149 -13.47 3.01 5.09
C LEU A 149 -14.83 2.86 5.80
N PRO A 150 -15.42 3.97 6.29
CA PRO A 150 -16.80 3.98 6.75
C PRO A 150 -17.77 3.54 5.64
N SER A 151 -18.91 2.95 6.02
CA SER A 151 -19.94 2.47 5.09
C SER A 151 -20.33 3.49 4.02
N ASN A 152 -20.45 4.76 4.42
CA ASN A 152 -20.88 5.86 3.55
C ASN A 152 -19.84 6.23 2.47
N HIS A 153 -18.59 5.76 2.60
CA HIS A 153 -17.50 6.02 1.68
C HIS A 153 -16.96 4.75 1.02
N SER A 154 -17.63 3.61 1.19
CA SER A 154 -17.25 2.32 0.58
C SER A 154 -17.20 2.37 -0.96
N PHE A 155 -17.93 3.29 -1.59
CA PHE A 155 -17.88 3.52 -3.03
C PHE A 155 -16.49 3.94 -3.53
N LEU A 156 -15.66 4.57 -2.71
CA LEU A 156 -14.28 4.93 -3.08
C LEU A 156 -13.41 3.69 -3.32
N SER A 157 -13.64 2.62 -2.55
CA SER A 157 -12.97 1.34 -2.77
C SER A 157 -13.45 0.64 -4.05
N ILE A 158 -14.72 0.81 -4.40
CA ILE A 158 -15.28 0.33 -5.66
C ILE A 158 -14.60 1.08 -6.81
N ILE A 159 -14.45 2.41 -6.70
CA ILE A 159 -13.69 3.20 -7.68
C ILE A 159 -12.27 2.64 -7.84
N TRP A 160 -11.55 2.34 -6.76
CA TRP A 160 -10.22 1.71 -6.85
C TRP A 160 -10.25 0.36 -7.58
N LEU A 161 -11.14 -0.55 -7.17
CA LEU A 161 -11.21 -1.92 -7.65
C LEU A 161 -11.60 -2.02 -9.14
N PHE A 162 -12.36 -1.05 -9.66
CA PHE A 162 -12.84 -1.01 -11.03
C PHE A 162 -12.16 0.05 -11.91
N ASN A 163 -11.22 0.83 -11.38
CA ASN A 163 -10.52 1.84 -12.16
C ASN A 163 -9.57 1.17 -13.17
N PRO A 164 -9.78 1.34 -14.49
CA PRO A 164 -8.94 0.72 -15.51
C PRO A 164 -7.47 1.15 -15.42
N MET A 165 -7.19 2.36 -14.91
CA MET A 165 -5.82 2.84 -14.71
C MET A 165 -5.12 2.07 -13.58
N VAL A 166 -5.80 1.82 -12.46
CA VAL A 166 -5.27 1.02 -11.34
C VAL A 166 -5.03 -0.42 -11.76
N ILE A 167 -6.02 -1.02 -12.45
CA ILE A 167 -5.91 -2.36 -13.01
C ILE A 167 -4.70 -2.45 -13.94
N THR A 168 -4.56 -1.48 -14.85
CA THR A 168 -3.44 -1.42 -15.79
C THR A 168 -2.09 -1.30 -15.09
N ILE A 169 -1.95 -0.46 -14.06
CA ILE A 169 -0.68 -0.32 -13.33
C ILE A 169 -0.23 -1.65 -12.72
N SER A 170 -1.15 -2.40 -12.11
CA SER A 170 -0.81 -3.69 -11.48
C SER A 170 -0.53 -4.78 -12.52
N THR A 171 -1.35 -4.89 -13.57
CA THR A 171 -1.18 -5.91 -14.64
C THR A 171 0.04 -5.64 -15.53
N ARG A 172 0.47 -4.39 -15.70
CA ARG A 172 1.70 -4.03 -16.44
C ARG A 172 2.98 -4.45 -15.72
N GLY A 173 2.92 -4.74 -14.42
CA GLY A 173 4.09 -5.15 -13.64
C GLY A 173 4.68 -4.06 -12.74
N SER A 174 3.91 -3.03 -12.37
CA SER A 174 4.41 -1.99 -11.48
C SER A 174 4.38 -2.43 -10.00
N SER A 175 5.50 -2.21 -9.29
CA SER A 175 5.64 -2.51 -7.87
C SER A 175 4.89 -1.55 -6.93
N GLU A 176 4.21 -0.53 -7.47
CA GLU A 176 3.38 0.42 -6.70
C GLU A 176 2.25 -0.29 -5.94
N SER A 177 1.69 -1.36 -6.51
CA SER A 177 0.67 -2.20 -5.89
C SER A 177 1.17 -2.87 -4.59
N LEU A 178 2.40 -3.40 -4.60
CA LEU A 178 3.05 -3.97 -3.42
C LEU A 178 3.15 -2.91 -2.32
N LEU A 179 3.59 -1.71 -2.66
CA LEU A 179 3.78 -0.63 -1.70
C LEU A 179 2.46 -0.12 -1.11
N THR A 180 1.46 0.13 -1.96
CA THR A 180 0.12 0.54 -1.52
C THR A 180 -0.53 -0.50 -0.59
N SER A 181 -0.30 -1.79 -0.83
CA SER A 181 -0.84 -2.85 0.02
C SER A 181 -0.27 -2.80 1.44
N PHE A 182 1.03 -2.57 1.62
CA PHE A 182 1.64 -2.43 2.95
C PHE A 182 1.20 -1.15 3.67
N ILE A 183 1.07 -0.04 2.95
CA ILE A 183 0.56 1.22 3.52
C ILE A 183 -0.88 1.02 4.01
N LEU A 184 -1.77 0.47 3.18
CA LEU A 184 -3.16 0.24 3.57
C LEU A 184 -3.29 -0.79 4.68
N LEU A 185 -2.44 -1.82 4.71
CA LEU A 185 -2.40 -2.79 5.80
C LEU A 185 -1.98 -2.12 7.11
N SER A 186 -0.98 -1.25 7.06
CA SER A 186 -0.57 -0.42 8.20
C SER A 186 -1.71 0.49 8.67
N THR A 187 -2.44 1.15 7.75
CA THR A 187 -3.64 1.96 8.07
C THR A 187 -4.73 1.13 8.72
N TYR A 188 -5.01 -0.06 8.17
CA TYR A 188 -6.04 -0.96 8.66
C TYR A 188 -5.82 -1.34 10.13
N PHE A 189 -4.59 -1.75 10.48
CA PHE A 189 -4.25 -2.07 11.87
C PHE A 189 -4.30 -0.85 12.79
N LEU A 190 -3.91 0.32 12.29
CA LEU A 190 -3.98 1.56 13.07
C LEU A 190 -5.43 1.93 13.41
N VAL A 191 -6.31 1.91 12.41
CA VAL A 191 -7.75 2.21 12.57
C VAL A 191 -8.42 1.20 13.49
N ARG A 192 -7.98 -0.07 13.46
CA ARG A 192 -8.48 -1.14 14.34
C ARG A 192 -7.92 -1.09 15.76
N ALA A 193 -6.94 -0.22 16.06
CA ALA A 193 -6.33 -0.10 17.39
C ALA A 193 -7.27 0.56 18.43
N LYS A 194 -8.46 -0.03 18.64
CA LYS A 194 -9.43 0.36 19.67
C LYS A 194 -8.78 0.42 21.05
N ASN A 195 -9.23 1.36 21.88
CA ASN A 195 -8.70 1.61 23.24
C ASN A 195 -7.17 1.72 23.29
N SER A 196 -6.55 2.18 22.19
CA SER A 196 -5.10 2.31 22.08
C SER A 196 -4.35 1.00 22.34
N ASN A 197 -4.84 -0.09 21.75
CA ASN A 197 -4.16 -1.37 21.79
C ASN A 197 -2.72 -1.22 21.25
N LYS A 198 -1.76 -1.28 22.18
CA LYS A 198 -0.33 -1.08 21.94
C LYS A 198 0.23 -2.03 20.88
N TRP A 199 -0.26 -3.27 20.83
CA TRP A 199 0.22 -4.26 19.88
C TRP A 199 -0.15 -3.90 18.43
N LEU A 200 -1.40 -3.47 18.20
CA LEU A 200 -1.88 -3.04 16.88
C LEU A 200 -1.17 -1.77 16.40
N ILE A 201 -0.91 -0.82 17.31
CA ILE A 201 -0.13 0.39 17.02
C ILE A 201 1.30 0.03 16.62
N SER A 202 1.93 -0.89 17.35
CA SER A 202 3.29 -1.35 17.05
C SER A 202 3.35 -2.05 15.70
N PHE A 203 2.38 -2.94 15.43
CA PHE A 203 2.31 -3.67 14.16
C PHE A 203 2.07 -2.74 12.97
N SER A 204 1.20 -1.75 13.13
CA SER A 204 1.03 -0.68 12.14
C SER A 204 2.35 0.07 11.87
N GLY A 205 3.07 0.46 12.92
CA GLY A 205 4.38 1.10 12.80
C GLY A 205 5.39 0.23 12.04
N LEU A 206 5.52 -1.05 12.41
CA LEU A 206 6.39 -2.01 11.73
C LEU A 206 6.09 -2.08 10.23
N LEU A 207 4.82 -2.24 9.85
CA LEU A 207 4.40 -2.32 8.44
C LEU A 207 4.68 -1.03 7.65
N LEU A 208 4.52 0.14 8.28
CA LEU A 208 4.90 1.40 7.65
C LEU A 208 6.42 1.50 7.48
N GLY A 209 7.20 1.00 8.46
CA GLY A 209 8.66 0.87 8.35
C GLY A 209 9.09 -0.03 7.18
N VAL A 210 8.41 -1.17 6.99
CA VAL A 210 8.61 -2.04 5.81
C VAL A 210 8.28 -1.31 4.51
N SER A 211 7.20 -0.51 4.50
CA SER A 211 6.82 0.30 3.33
C SER A 211 7.91 1.33 2.98
N ILE A 212 8.44 2.04 3.99
CA ILE A 212 9.52 3.01 3.83
C ILE A 212 10.83 2.34 3.37
N HIS A 213 11.08 1.11 3.81
CA HIS A 213 12.20 0.34 3.31
C HIS A 213 12.03 0.07 1.81
N LEU A 214 10.86 -0.40 1.36
CA LEU A 214 10.59 -0.69 -0.05
C LEU A 214 10.78 0.54 -0.96
N LYS A 215 10.26 1.71 -0.56
CA LYS A 215 10.55 3.02 -1.16
C LYS A 215 10.47 4.10 -0.10
N ILE A 216 11.25 5.18 -0.20
CA ILE A 216 11.36 6.18 0.87
C ILE A 216 10.13 7.09 1.03
N TYR A 217 9.34 7.31 -0.02
CA TYR A 217 8.27 8.31 -0.02
C TYR A 217 7.10 8.08 0.98
N PRO A 218 6.72 6.85 1.40
CA PRO A 218 5.69 6.65 2.43
C PRO A 218 6.03 7.31 3.77
N LEU A 219 7.26 7.78 3.96
CA LEU A 219 7.66 8.61 5.09
C LEU A 219 6.74 9.84 5.27
N ILE A 220 6.14 10.35 4.19
CA ILE A 220 5.18 11.46 4.25
C ILE A 220 3.92 11.15 5.07
N TYR A 221 3.60 9.87 5.30
CA TYR A 221 2.45 9.45 6.10
C TYR A 221 2.74 9.42 7.59
N VAL A 222 4.01 9.51 8.03
CA VAL A 222 4.34 9.47 9.46
C VAL A 222 3.62 10.56 10.27
N PRO A 223 3.60 11.84 9.84
CA PRO A 223 2.86 12.88 10.56
C PRO A 223 1.36 12.60 10.69
N THR A 224 0.72 12.09 9.63
CA THR A 224 -0.72 11.80 9.66
C THR A 224 -1.04 10.62 10.59
N TYR A 225 -0.18 9.60 10.63
CA TYR A 225 -0.32 8.47 11.54
C TYR A 225 -0.13 8.90 13.00
N LEU A 226 0.85 9.76 13.29
CA LEU A 226 1.09 10.27 14.65
C LEU A 226 -0.07 11.13 15.17
N LEU A 227 -0.70 11.92 14.29
CA LEU A 227 -1.92 12.66 14.61
C LEU A 227 -3.10 11.71 14.85
N PHE A 228 -3.22 10.64 14.06
CA PHE A 228 -4.28 9.66 14.24
C PHE A 228 -4.14 8.86 15.55
N VAL A 229 -2.91 8.50 15.95
CA VAL A 229 -2.63 7.76 17.19
C VAL A 229 -3.10 8.52 18.43
N ASP A 230 -2.89 9.84 18.46
CA ASP A 230 -3.33 10.71 19.55
C ASP A 230 -3.93 12.01 18.99
N PRO A 231 -5.24 12.02 18.65
CA PRO A 231 -5.92 13.16 18.01
C PRO A 231 -5.95 14.43 18.87
N ASN A 232 -5.94 14.25 20.20
CA ASN A 232 -6.07 15.36 21.15
C ASN A 232 -4.75 16.14 21.37
N GLN A 233 -3.65 15.70 20.77
CA GLN A 233 -2.35 16.33 20.95
C GLN A 233 -1.80 16.81 19.61
N PRO A 234 -1.34 18.07 19.49
CA PRO A 234 -0.66 18.51 18.28
C PRO A 234 0.71 17.81 18.13
N LEU A 235 1.29 17.84 16.93
CA LEU A 235 2.56 17.20 16.60
C LEU A 235 3.75 17.72 17.42
N HIS A 236 3.74 19.01 17.79
CA HIS A 236 4.84 19.66 18.51
C HIS A 236 4.85 19.40 20.02
N LYS A 237 3.79 18.81 20.59
CA LYS A 237 3.75 18.41 22.01
C LYS A 237 4.55 17.11 22.24
N PRO A 238 5.05 16.88 23.47
CA PRO A 238 5.92 15.75 23.77
C PRO A 238 5.29 14.41 23.36
N MET A 239 6.12 13.51 22.84
CA MET A 239 5.65 12.22 22.34
C MET A 239 5.04 11.40 23.49
N THR A 240 3.75 11.06 23.35
CA THR A 240 3.09 10.08 24.21
C THR A 240 3.75 8.71 24.09
N MET A 241 3.53 7.83 25.07
CA MET A 241 4.01 6.45 25.00
C MET A 241 3.52 5.71 23.75
N LYS A 242 2.34 6.06 23.22
CA LYS A 242 1.81 5.44 21.99
C LYS A 242 2.54 5.92 20.74
N ARG A 243 2.81 7.23 20.64
CA ARG A 243 3.62 7.81 19.55
C ARG A 243 5.04 7.25 19.58
N ILE A 244 5.64 7.17 20.76
CA ILE A 244 6.97 6.54 20.94
C ILE A 244 6.94 5.10 20.46
N LEU A 245 5.95 4.32 20.90
CA LEU A 245 5.82 2.91 20.50
C LEU A 245 5.65 2.75 18.99
N PHE A 246 4.82 3.59 18.35
CA PHE A 246 4.65 3.61 16.90
C PHE A 246 5.97 3.93 16.18
N VAL A 247 6.66 5.00 16.60
CA VAL A 247 7.93 5.45 15.99
C VAL A 247 9.03 4.41 16.16
N ILE A 248 9.20 3.84 17.36
CA ILE A 248 10.17 2.79 17.61
C ILE A 248 9.88 1.58 16.72
N SER A 249 8.62 1.17 16.62
CA SER A 249 8.21 0.05 15.78
C SER A 249 8.48 0.31 14.29
N LEU A 250 8.22 1.52 13.80
CA LEU A 250 8.55 1.96 12.45
C LEU A 250 10.05 1.92 12.18
N VAL A 251 10.83 2.48 13.10
CA VAL A 251 12.30 2.51 13.01
C VAL A 251 12.85 1.08 13.02
N ILE A 252 12.33 0.19 13.86
CA ILE A 252 12.71 -1.23 13.87
C ILE A 252 12.41 -1.88 12.52
N GLY A 253 11.21 -1.69 11.97
CA GLY A 253 10.84 -2.26 10.66
C GLY A 253 11.75 -1.78 9.53
N PHE A 254 12.07 -0.49 9.50
CA PHE A 254 12.96 0.10 8.50
C PHE A 254 14.42 -0.33 8.70
N ILE A 255 14.98 -0.18 9.90
CA ILE A 255 16.39 -0.45 10.19
C ILE A 255 16.68 -1.94 10.09
N SER A 256 15.81 -2.83 10.57
CA SER A 256 16.07 -4.28 10.50
C SER A 256 16.22 -4.77 9.06
N LEU A 257 15.31 -4.39 8.16
CA LEU A 257 15.40 -4.74 6.74
C LEU A 257 16.57 -4.04 6.06
N SER A 258 16.80 -2.76 6.36
CA SER A 258 17.92 -2.01 5.76
C SER A 258 19.27 -2.56 6.20
N TYR A 259 19.41 -2.94 7.47
CA TYR A 259 20.60 -3.60 8.00
C TYR A 259 20.80 -4.98 7.36
N TRP A 260 19.72 -5.76 7.19
CA TRP A 260 19.78 -7.05 6.53
C TRP A 260 20.23 -6.94 5.06
N MET A 261 19.72 -5.95 4.32
CA MET A 261 20.16 -5.72 2.93
C MET A 261 21.58 -5.15 2.89
N TYR A 262 21.96 -4.29 3.84
CA TYR A 262 23.30 -3.74 3.94
C TYR A 262 24.35 -4.81 4.27
N SER A 263 24.05 -5.78 5.12
CA SER A 263 25.00 -6.84 5.46
C SER A 263 25.37 -7.72 4.26
N ILE A 264 24.50 -7.80 3.25
CA ILE A 264 24.72 -8.57 2.01
C ILE A 264 25.39 -7.71 0.92
N TYR A 265 24.91 -6.48 0.71
CA TYR A 265 25.31 -5.66 -0.46
C TYR A 265 26.17 -4.44 -0.14
N GLY A 266 26.42 -4.18 1.14
CA GLY A 266 27.28 -3.11 1.64
C GLY A 266 26.86 -1.71 1.17
N MET A 267 27.85 -0.84 0.97
CA MET A 267 27.63 0.56 0.59
C MET A 267 26.94 0.74 -0.77
N ARG A 268 27.05 -0.24 -1.67
CA ARG A 268 26.39 -0.18 -2.98
C ARG A 268 24.87 -0.11 -2.83
N TYR A 269 24.30 -0.80 -1.84
CA TYR A 269 22.87 -0.70 -1.53
C TYR A 269 22.45 0.72 -1.13
N LEU A 270 23.14 1.33 -0.17
CA LEU A 270 22.77 2.67 0.30
C LEU A 270 22.91 3.71 -0.81
N ASN A 271 23.98 3.61 -1.62
CA ASN A 271 24.23 4.51 -2.73
C ASN A 271 23.12 4.43 -3.78
N GLU A 272 22.77 3.22 -4.22
CA GLU A 272 21.87 3.01 -5.36
C GLU A 272 20.39 3.12 -4.98
N ALA A 273 20.00 2.68 -3.78
CA ALA A 273 18.60 2.68 -3.32
C ALA A 273 18.17 3.95 -2.58
N TYR A 274 19.08 4.67 -1.92
CA TYR A 274 18.74 5.87 -1.14
C TYR A 274 19.48 7.13 -1.60
N PHE A 275 20.82 7.15 -1.57
CA PHE A 275 21.58 8.38 -1.82
C PHE A 275 21.47 8.88 -3.26
N TYR A 276 21.27 7.98 -4.22
CA TYR A 276 21.02 8.35 -5.61
C TYR A 276 19.84 9.33 -5.74
N HIS A 277 18.77 9.15 -4.95
CA HIS A 277 17.61 10.03 -4.97
C HIS A 277 17.85 11.40 -4.33
N LEU A 278 18.86 11.52 -3.46
CA LEU A 278 19.24 12.80 -2.84
C LEU A 278 20.17 13.61 -3.75
N ILE A 279 21.02 12.93 -4.52
CA ILE A 279 22.06 13.56 -5.33
C ILE A 279 21.55 13.86 -6.75
N ARG A 280 20.58 13.09 -7.26
CA ARG A 280 20.08 13.25 -8.63
C ARG A 280 19.36 14.60 -8.79
N LEU A 281 19.98 15.49 -9.56
CA LEU A 281 19.35 16.68 -10.11
C LEU A 281 18.62 16.30 -11.41
N ASP A 282 17.32 16.08 -11.36
CA ASP A 282 16.56 15.72 -12.56
C ASP A 282 16.27 16.97 -13.41
N HIS A 283 17.01 17.15 -14.50
CA HIS A 283 16.87 18.30 -15.39
C HIS A 283 15.76 18.11 -16.45
N ARG A 284 15.36 16.86 -16.74
CA ARG A 284 14.46 16.54 -17.87
C ARG A 284 13.01 16.25 -17.51
N HIS A 285 12.70 16.00 -16.25
CA HIS A 285 11.35 15.55 -15.84
C HIS A 285 10.66 16.45 -14.83
N ASN A 286 11.24 17.60 -14.51
CA ASN A 286 10.58 18.60 -13.70
C ASN A 286 9.86 19.60 -14.61
N PHE A 287 8.55 19.80 -14.38
CA PHE A 287 7.78 20.99 -14.79
C PHE A 287 8.32 22.29 -14.15
N SER A 288 9.62 22.36 -13.93
CA SER A 288 10.32 23.56 -13.51
C SER A 288 10.38 24.54 -14.68
N THR A 289 10.35 25.84 -14.38
CA THR A 289 10.50 26.93 -15.36
C THR A 289 11.76 26.78 -16.24
N ARG A 290 12.78 26.08 -15.74
CA ARG A 290 14.02 25.77 -16.46
C ARG A 290 13.83 24.73 -17.59
N SER A 291 12.88 23.80 -17.47
CA SER A 291 12.54 22.80 -18.50
C SER A 291 11.93 23.47 -19.75
N VAL A 292 11.06 24.46 -19.54
CA VAL A 292 10.42 25.23 -20.62
C VAL A 292 11.46 26.01 -21.45
N HIS A 293 12.48 26.57 -20.80
CA HIS A 293 13.53 27.33 -21.49
C HIS A 293 14.41 26.46 -22.41
N TYR A 294 14.61 25.19 -22.09
CA TYR A 294 15.38 24.27 -22.94
C TYR A 294 14.59 23.76 -24.14
N ASN A 295 13.28 23.58 -24.01
CA ASN A 295 12.43 23.14 -25.13
C ASN A 295 12.10 24.27 -26.13
N LEU A 296 12.26 25.54 -25.75
CA LEU A 296 12.08 26.69 -26.64
C LEU A 296 13.33 27.07 -27.46
N LYS A 297 14.45 26.38 -27.25
CA LYS A 297 15.71 26.59 -27.99
C LYS A 297 16.05 25.47 -28.99
N ARG A 298 15.11 24.57 -29.25
CA ARG A 298 15.13 23.64 -30.37
C ARG A 298 14.06 24.06 -31.37
#